data_AF-Q5P7I7-F1
#
_entry.id   AF-Q5P7I7-F1
#
_cell.length_a   1.000
_cell.length_b   1.000
_cell.length_c   1.000
_cell.angle_alpha   90.00
_cell.angle_beta   90.00
_cell.angle_gamma   90.00
#
_symmetry.space_group_name_H-M   'P 1'
#
loop_
_entity.id
_entity.type
_entity.pdbx_description
1 polymer ?
#
loop_
_entity_poly.entity_id
_entity_poly.type
_entity_poly.pdbx_seq_one_letter_code
_entity_poly.pdbx_strand_id
1 'polypeptide(L)'
;MQRLTQLKTWLTARLPGQDFELSPASADASFRRYFRVRFADGSQSRIVMDAPPEHEDTRPWLKVAELFGDAGAHVPEVLARDPDQGFLLLSDLGSTTYLAALTPANAASLYADALGTLIAIQKASRPGVLPEYSRELLRRELMLFPEWYITRHKGVSLDERQHAALETVFDRILAVNLAEPQVFVHRDYHSRNLMYLADGANPGVIDFQDAVYGPLTYDLASLFKDAYIHWEEDFTLDLLARYWEAARTLGLPVREDFSDFHRDYEWMGVQRHVKVLGIFARLCHRDGKDGYLADMPRVMDYLRRACKRYRDLTPLLRLLDQVDPEPVEVGYTF
;
A
#
# COMPACT_ATOMS: atom_id res chain seq x y z
N MET A 1 -4.45 -27.22 -13.20
CA MET A 1 -4.07 -27.61 -14.58
C MET A 1 -4.99 -27.01 -15.63
N GLN A 2 -6.32 -27.12 -15.50
CA GLN A 2 -7.29 -26.62 -16.49
C GLN A 2 -7.21 -25.10 -16.76
N ARG A 3 -7.12 -24.25 -15.72
CA ARG A 3 -6.98 -22.78 -15.86
C ARG A 3 -5.78 -22.36 -16.71
N LEU A 4 -4.60 -22.92 -16.42
CA LEU A 4 -3.38 -22.60 -17.18
C LEU A 4 -3.51 -23.02 -18.66
N THR A 5 -4.21 -24.11 -18.95
CA THR A 5 -4.51 -24.50 -20.34
C THR A 5 -5.44 -23.48 -21.01
N GLN A 6 -6.52 -23.04 -20.35
CA GLN A 6 -7.41 -22.00 -20.87
C GLN A 6 -6.67 -20.70 -21.15
N LEU A 7 -5.82 -20.27 -20.20
CA LEU A 7 -4.97 -19.10 -20.35
C LEU A 7 -4.05 -19.20 -21.56
N LYS A 8 -3.38 -20.34 -21.74
CA LYS A 8 -2.51 -20.59 -22.90
C LYS A 8 -3.29 -20.56 -24.21
N THR A 9 -4.45 -21.22 -24.28
CA THR A 9 -5.31 -21.20 -25.46
C THR A 9 -5.75 -19.78 -25.81
N TRP A 10 -6.15 -18.99 -24.81
CA TRP A 10 -6.52 -17.59 -25.00
C TRP A 10 -5.34 -16.75 -25.51
N LEU A 11 -4.15 -16.90 -24.91
CA LEU A 11 -2.93 -16.20 -25.34
C LEU A 11 -2.55 -16.54 -26.77
N THR A 12 -2.54 -17.82 -27.16
CA THR A 12 -2.25 -18.23 -28.55
C THR A 12 -3.22 -17.59 -29.54
N ALA A 13 -4.49 -17.42 -29.18
CA ALA A 13 -5.48 -16.74 -30.01
C ALA A 13 -5.29 -15.21 -30.07
N ARG A 14 -4.67 -14.60 -29.05
CA ARG A 14 -4.36 -13.16 -29.01
C ARG A 14 -3.00 -12.80 -29.63
N LEU A 15 -2.08 -13.77 -29.69
CA LEU A 15 -0.69 -13.59 -30.15
C LEU A 15 -0.40 -14.58 -31.30
N PRO A 16 -1.09 -14.47 -32.44
CA PRO A 16 -0.97 -15.44 -33.53
C PRO A 16 0.46 -15.45 -34.10
N GLY A 17 1.04 -16.64 -34.21
CA GLY A 17 2.38 -16.83 -34.79
C GLY A 17 3.54 -16.43 -33.88
N GLN A 18 3.29 -16.17 -32.59
CA GLN A 18 4.35 -15.88 -31.62
C GLN A 18 4.51 -17.05 -30.65
N ASP A 19 5.72 -17.61 -30.61
CA ASP A 19 6.09 -18.59 -29.61
C ASP A 19 6.44 -17.90 -28.29
N PHE A 20 5.88 -18.41 -27.19
CA PHE A 20 6.07 -17.82 -25.86
C PHE A 20 6.22 -18.84 -24.75
N GLU A 21 6.92 -18.42 -23.69
CA GLU A 21 7.02 -19.13 -22.42
C GLU A 21 6.36 -18.34 -21.30
N LEU A 22 5.77 -19.05 -20.35
CA LEU A 22 5.16 -18.48 -19.15
C LEU A 22 6.01 -18.81 -17.93
N SER A 23 6.34 -17.78 -17.16
CA SER A 23 6.97 -17.91 -15.84
C SER A 23 6.19 -17.10 -14.80
N PRO A 24 6.13 -17.52 -13.53
CA PRO A 24 5.50 -16.70 -12.49
C PRO A 24 6.15 -15.31 -12.42
N ALA A 25 5.34 -14.25 -12.41
CA ALA A 25 5.81 -12.86 -12.29
C ALA A 25 5.69 -12.34 -10.85
N SER A 26 4.58 -12.67 -10.18
CA SER A 26 4.37 -12.39 -8.77
C SER A 26 3.41 -13.41 -8.16
N ALA A 27 3.49 -13.57 -6.83
CA ALA A 27 2.50 -14.27 -6.05
C ALA A 27 1.73 -13.22 -5.22
N ASP A 28 0.55 -12.84 -5.72
CA ASP A 28 -0.38 -11.97 -5.00
C ASP A 28 -0.90 -12.71 -3.74
N ALA A 29 -1.35 -11.99 -2.72
CA ALA A 29 -2.10 -12.56 -1.61
C ALA A 29 -3.55 -12.89 -1.99
N SER A 30 -4.03 -12.37 -3.13
CA SER A 30 -5.34 -12.68 -3.72
C SER A 30 -5.37 -13.99 -4.53
N PHE A 31 -6.52 -14.30 -5.14
CA PHE A 31 -6.64 -15.42 -6.09
C PHE A 31 -6.07 -15.10 -7.47
N ARG A 32 -5.69 -13.84 -7.75
CA ARG A 32 -5.08 -13.43 -9.00
C ARG A 32 -3.68 -14.01 -9.13
N ARG A 33 -3.35 -14.45 -10.33
CA ARG A 33 -2.00 -14.92 -10.68
C ARG A 33 -1.46 -14.14 -11.85
N TYR A 34 -0.19 -13.79 -11.77
CA TYR A 34 0.51 -13.06 -12.81
C TYR A 34 1.61 -13.94 -13.38
N PHE A 35 1.62 -14.10 -14.70
CA PHE A 35 2.68 -14.78 -15.42
C PHE A 35 3.34 -13.82 -16.38
N ARG A 36 4.68 -13.83 -16.41
CA ARG A 36 5.45 -13.14 -17.42
C ARG A 36 5.50 -14.00 -18.67
N VAL A 37 5.04 -13.42 -19.78
CA VAL A 37 5.12 -13.94 -21.14
C VAL A 37 6.44 -13.49 -21.73
N ARG A 38 7.33 -14.44 -22.04
CA ARG A 38 8.59 -14.19 -22.75
C ARG A 38 8.48 -14.75 -24.17
N PHE A 39 8.83 -13.94 -25.16
CA PHE A 39 8.79 -14.34 -26.56
C PHE A 39 10.14 -14.90 -27.01
N ALA A 40 10.10 -15.94 -27.83
CA ALA A 40 11.32 -16.58 -28.35
C ALA A 40 12.14 -15.68 -29.28
N ASP A 41 11.50 -14.69 -29.91
CA ASP A 41 12.12 -13.72 -30.81
C ASP A 41 12.82 -12.56 -30.07
N GLY A 42 12.77 -12.53 -28.74
CA GLY A 42 13.35 -11.47 -27.92
C GLY A 42 12.52 -10.19 -27.86
N SER A 43 11.28 -10.20 -28.37
CA SER A 43 10.33 -9.10 -28.20
C SER A 43 10.09 -8.77 -26.72
N GLN A 44 9.72 -7.52 -26.44
CA GLN A 44 9.46 -7.05 -25.08
C GLN A 44 8.44 -7.96 -24.39
N SER A 45 8.74 -8.39 -23.16
CA SER A 45 7.85 -9.26 -22.39
C SER A 45 6.52 -8.58 -22.09
N ARG A 46 5.54 -9.42 -21.73
CA ARG A 46 4.19 -9.02 -21.29
C ARG A 46 3.86 -9.69 -19.98
N ILE A 47 2.87 -9.16 -19.27
CA ILE A 47 2.28 -9.81 -18.11
C ILE A 47 0.88 -10.30 -18.50
N VAL A 48 0.59 -11.56 -18.22
CA VAL A 48 -0.78 -12.07 -18.27
C VAL A 48 -1.31 -12.24 -16.85
N MET A 49 -2.48 -11.68 -16.59
CA MET A 49 -3.24 -11.88 -15.37
C MET A 49 -4.28 -12.99 -15.60
N ASP A 50 -4.37 -13.89 -14.63
CA ASP A 50 -5.43 -14.89 -14.48
C ASP A 50 -6.15 -14.62 -13.16
N ALA A 51 -7.36 -14.05 -13.25
CA ALA A 51 -8.25 -13.71 -12.14
C ALA A 51 -9.52 -14.57 -12.25
N PRO A 52 -9.60 -15.73 -11.56
CA PRO A 52 -10.73 -16.64 -11.70
C PRO A 52 -12.07 -15.94 -11.40
N PRO A 53 -13.02 -15.83 -12.37
CA PRO A 53 -14.25 -15.05 -12.20
C PRO A 53 -15.15 -15.47 -11.04
N GLU A 54 -15.05 -16.74 -10.63
CA GLU A 54 -15.73 -17.27 -9.45
C GLU A 54 -15.22 -16.70 -8.11
N HIS A 55 -14.07 -16.01 -8.14
CA HIS A 55 -13.39 -15.46 -6.96
C HIS A 55 -13.06 -13.97 -7.09
N GLU A 56 -12.73 -13.49 -8.30
CA GLU A 56 -12.20 -12.15 -8.53
C GLU A 56 -12.76 -11.54 -9.83
N ASP A 57 -13.31 -10.33 -9.77
CA ASP A 57 -13.74 -9.56 -10.95
C ASP A 57 -12.56 -8.71 -11.47
N THR A 58 -12.32 -8.73 -12.78
CA THR A 58 -11.29 -7.90 -13.44
C THR A 58 -11.75 -6.47 -13.72
N ARG A 59 -13.07 -6.19 -13.68
CA ARG A 59 -13.61 -4.85 -13.98
C ARG A 59 -13.14 -3.76 -13.01
N PRO A 60 -13.05 -3.98 -11.69
CA PRO A 60 -12.44 -3.01 -10.77
C PRO A 60 -10.98 -2.68 -11.14
N TRP A 61 -10.18 -3.70 -11.47
CA TRP A 61 -8.80 -3.51 -11.92
C TRP A 61 -8.74 -2.62 -13.18
N LEU A 62 -9.56 -2.95 -14.19
CA LEU A 62 -9.62 -2.20 -15.45
C LEU A 62 -10.05 -0.74 -15.24
N LYS A 63 -11.04 -0.52 -14.37
CA LYS A 63 -11.54 0.81 -14.03
C LYS A 63 -10.47 1.67 -13.38
N VAL A 64 -9.73 1.13 -12.41
CA VAL A 64 -8.67 1.90 -11.74
C VAL A 64 -7.47 2.13 -12.66
N ALA A 65 -7.11 1.15 -13.49
CA ALA A 65 -6.06 1.31 -14.49
C ALA A 65 -6.38 2.48 -15.44
N GLU A 66 -7.60 2.56 -15.96
CA GLU A 66 -8.05 3.67 -16.79
C GLU A 66 -7.98 5.01 -16.04
N LEU A 67 -8.52 5.08 -14.82
CA LEU A 67 -8.51 6.32 -14.02
C LEU A 67 -7.09 6.82 -13.71
N PHE A 68 -6.18 5.93 -13.34
CA PHE A 68 -4.80 6.30 -13.00
C PHE A 68 -3.98 6.60 -14.25
N GLY A 69 -4.18 5.85 -15.33
CA GLY A 69 -3.58 6.14 -16.65
C GLY A 69 -4.00 7.51 -17.18
N ASP A 70 -5.29 7.84 -17.15
CA ASP A 70 -5.83 9.14 -17.55
C ASP A 70 -5.31 10.29 -16.66
N ALA A 71 -5.00 9.99 -15.40
CA ALA A 71 -4.37 10.94 -14.48
C ALA A 71 -2.88 11.17 -14.77
N GLY A 72 -2.27 10.38 -15.67
CA GLY A 72 -0.87 10.46 -16.04
C GLY A 72 0.06 9.51 -15.27
N ALA A 73 -0.47 8.59 -14.47
CA ALA A 73 0.34 7.55 -13.83
C ALA A 73 0.73 6.45 -14.84
N HIS A 74 1.97 5.97 -14.75
CA HIS A 74 2.43 4.88 -15.62
C HIS A 74 1.97 3.52 -15.08
N VAL A 75 0.73 3.15 -15.39
CA VAL A 75 0.16 1.82 -15.08
C VAL A 75 0.37 0.84 -16.24
N PRO A 76 0.22 -0.49 -16.03
CA PRO A 76 0.29 -1.45 -17.13
C PRO A 76 -0.79 -1.18 -18.19
N GLU A 77 -0.38 -1.08 -19.44
CA GLU A 77 -1.28 -0.93 -20.59
C GLU A 77 -2.06 -2.22 -20.81
N VAL A 78 -3.37 -2.11 -21.05
CA VAL A 78 -4.23 -3.25 -21.35
C VAL A 78 -4.19 -3.55 -22.85
N LEU A 79 -3.44 -4.57 -23.24
CA LEU A 79 -3.25 -4.97 -24.64
C LEU A 79 -4.37 -5.88 -25.14
N ALA A 80 -4.90 -6.74 -24.27
CA ALA A 80 -6.08 -7.55 -24.53
C ALA A 80 -6.80 -7.89 -23.23
N ARG A 81 -8.11 -8.12 -23.31
CA ARG A 81 -8.95 -8.49 -22.15
C ARG A 81 -10.03 -9.49 -22.53
N ASP A 82 -10.33 -10.38 -21.60
CA ASP A 82 -11.49 -11.28 -21.60
C ASP A 82 -12.03 -11.36 -20.17
N PRO A 83 -12.85 -10.37 -19.75
CA PRO A 83 -13.36 -10.30 -18.38
C PRO A 83 -14.24 -11.49 -17.99
N ASP A 84 -14.92 -12.12 -18.95
CA ASP A 84 -15.81 -13.26 -18.70
C ASP A 84 -15.01 -14.52 -18.33
N GLN A 85 -13.79 -14.66 -18.88
CA GLN A 85 -12.84 -15.70 -18.46
C GLN A 85 -11.85 -15.25 -17.38
N GLY A 86 -11.79 -13.95 -17.09
CA GLY A 86 -10.91 -13.39 -16.07
C GLY A 86 -9.46 -13.19 -16.53
N PHE A 87 -9.23 -12.98 -17.83
CA PHE A 87 -7.88 -12.85 -18.40
C PHE A 87 -7.59 -11.44 -18.88
N LEU A 88 -6.42 -10.92 -18.51
CA LEU A 88 -5.87 -9.66 -19.03
C LEU A 88 -4.45 -9.89 -19.55
N LEU A 89 -4.14 -9.31 -20.71
CA LEU A 89 -2.77 -9.23 -21.23
C LEU A 89 -2.32 -7.78 -21.12
N LEU A 90 -1.21 -7.57 -20.44
CA LEU A 90 -0.72 -6.28 -19.97
C LEU A 90 0.70 -6.00 -20.47
N SER A 91 1.06 -4.73 -20.62
CA SER A 91 2.47 -4.34 -20.74
C SER A 91 3.26 -4.77 -19.49
N ASP A 92 4.56 -4.99 -19.66
CA ASP A 92 5.46 -5.40 -18.57
C ASP A 92 6.28 -4.22 -18.09
N LEU A 93 6.08 -3.82 -16.83
CA LEU A 93 6.80 -2.73 -16.16
C LEU A 93 8.15 -3.18 -15.56
N GLY A 94 8.66 -4.33 -15.99
CA GLY A 94 9.95 -4.86 -15.53
C GLY A 94 9.85 -5.58 -14.19
N SER A 95 10.99 -5.81 -13.53
CA SER A 95 11.07 -6.58 -12.27
C SER A 95 11.80 -5.86 -11.15
N THR A 96 12.28 -4.65 -11.38
CA THR A 96 13.01 -3.88 -10.38
C THR A 96 12.01 -3.00 -9.65
N THR A 97 11.69 -3.34 -8.41
CA THR A 97 10.88 -2.48 -7.54
C THR A 97 11.71 -1.32 -7.01
N TYR A 98 11.07 -0.27 -6.53
CA TYR A 98 11.71 0.81 -5.79
C TYR A 98 12.45 0.26 -4.56
N LEU A 99 11.89 -0.72 -3.85
CA LEU A 99 12.56 -1.36 -2.71
C LEU A 99 13.94 -1.92 -3.09
N ALA A 100 14.08 -2.48 -4.31
CA ALA A 100 15.35 -3.00 -4.80
C ALA A 100 16.28 -1.91 -5.37
N ALA A 101 15.74 -0.80 -5.88
CA ALA A 101 16.49 0.26 -6.54
C ALA A 101 16.93 1.40 -5.61
N LEU A 102 16.23 1.62 -4.50
CA LEU A 102 16.47 2.72 -3.59
C LEU A 102 17.82 2.59 -2.88
N THR A 103 18.59 3.66 -2.94
CA THR A 103 19.85 3.86 -2.22
C THR A 103 19.85 5.25 -1.60
N PRO A 104 20.69 5.51 -0.57
CA PRO A 104 20.79 6.86 -0.01
C PRO A 104 21.12 7.95 -1.04
N ALA A 105 21.84 7.59 -2.11
CA ALA A 105 22.24 8.54 -3.15
C ALA A 105 21.13 8.90 -4.15
N ASN A 106 20.15 8.02 -4.39
CA ASN A 106 19.10 8.24 -5.40
C ASN A 106 17.70 8.44 -4.81
N ALA A 107 17.51 8.18 -3.51
CA ALA A 107 16.17 8.15 -2.90
C ALA A 107 15.39 9.45 -3.06
N ALA A 108 16.05 10.61 -2.90
CA ALA A 108 15.39 11.91 -3.09
C ALA A 108 14.80 12.06 -4.51
N SER A 109 15.53 11.62 -5.54
CA SER A 109 15.06 11.68 -6.94
C SER A 109 13.91 10.72 -7.18
N LEU A 110 14.06 9.45 -6.75
CA LEU A 110 13.02 8.44 -6.97
C LEU A 110 11.72 8.78 -6.23
N TYR A 111 11.82 9.33 -5.02
CA TYR A 111 10.64 9.81 -4.30
C TYR A 111 10.05 11.08 -4.93
N ALA A 112 10.85 11.98 -5.50
CA ALA A 112 10.31 13.12 -6.25
C ALA A 112 9.43 12.64 -7.42
N ASP A 113 9.87 11.63 -8.17
CA ASP A 113 9.08 11.01 -9.24
C ASP A 113 7.78 10.37 -8.70
N ALA A 114 7.89 9.61 -7.60
CA ALA A 114 6.73 8.99 -6.97
C ALA A 114 5.72 10.01 -6.43
N LEU A 115 6.18 11.13 -5.87
CA LEU A 115 5.32 12.22 -5.40
C LEU A 115 4.66 12.95 -6.56
N GLY A 116 5.36 13.16 -7.67
CA GLY A 116 4.79 13.72 -8.90
C GLY A 116 3.62 12.88 -9.42
N THR A 117 3.83 11.57 -9.55
CA THR A 117 2.78 10.62 -9.94
C THR A 117 1.61 10.61 -8.95
N LEU A 118 1.89 10.64 -7.65
CA LEU A 118 0.83 10.66 -6.62
C LEU A 118 -0.01 11.94 -6.70
N ILE A 119 0.61 13.11 -6.85
CA ILE A 119 -0.10 14.38 -7.03
C ILE A 119 -0.99 14.33 -8.27
N ALA A 120 -0.51 13.75 -9.37
CA ALA A 120 -1.27 13.62 -10.60
C ALA A 120 -2.55 12.76 -10.39
N ILE A 121 -2.41 11.61 -9.74
CA ILE A 121 -3.55 10.75 -9.33
C ILE A 121 -4.53 11.52 -8.45
N GLN A 122 -4.03 12.19 -7.40
CA GLN A 122 -4.86 12.89 -6.43
C GLN A 122 -5.57 14.09 -7.05
N LYS A 123 -4.98 14.76 -8.03
CA LYS A 123 -5.61 15.88 -8.72
C LYS A 123 -6.76 15.43 -9.64
N ALA A 124 -6.73 14.19 -10.13
CA ALA A 124 -7.81 13.61 -10.94
C ALA A 124 -9.01 13.13 -10.11
N SER A 125 -8.96 13.28 -8.78
CA SER A 125 -9.96 12.76 -7.85
C SER A 125 -11.34 13.34 -8.05
N ARG A 126 -12.35 12.48 -7.97
CA ARG A 126 -13.77 12.83 -8.11
C ARG A 126 -14.61 11.99 -7.13
N PRO A 127 -15.45 12.62 -6.28
CA PRO A 127 -16.36 11.88 -5.40
C PRO A 127 -17.27 10.92 -6.16
N GLY A 128 -17.61 9.78 -5.56
CA GLY A 128 -18.51 8.79 -6.16
C GLY A 128 -17.95 7.99 -7.34
N VAL A 129 -16.69 8.22 -7.76
CA VAL A 129 -16.04 7.43 -8.81
C VAL A 129 -15.41 6.16 -8.25
N LEU A 130 -14.67 6.24 -7.16
CA LEU A 130 -14.14 5.09 -6.43
C LEU A 130 -14.96 4.84 -5.14
N PRO A 131 -14.94 3.62 -4.59
CA PRO A 131 -15.59 3.35 -3.30
C PRO A 131 -15.04 4.27 -2.21
N GLU A 132 -15.91 4.74 -1.32
CA GLU A 132 -15.49 5.57 -0.19
C GLU A 132 -14.60 4.79 0.77
N TYR A 133 -13.54 5.41 1.24
CA TYR A 133 -12.75 4.92 2.37
C TYR A 133 -13.48 5.22 3.68
N SER A 134 -14.60 4.55 3.87
CA SER A 134 -15.58 4.90 4.89
C SER A 134 -15.07 4.64 6.32
N ARG A 135 -15.76 5.22 7.30
CA ARG A 135 -15.54 4.95 8.72
C ARG A 135 -15.60 3.45 9.01
N GLU A 136 -16.57 2.74 8.43
CA GLU A 136 -16.76 1.30 8.61
C GLU A 136 -15.58 0.51 8.06
N LEU A 137 -15.07 0.89 6.88
CA LEU A 137 -13.91 0.24 6.27
C LEU A 137 -12.65 0.44 7.11
N LEU A 138 -12.32 1.70 7.47
CA LEU A 138 -11.17 2.01 8.31
C LEU A 138 -11.27 1.34 9.69
N ARG A 139 -12.46 1.32 10.28
CA ARG A 139 -12.70 0.65 11.57
C ARG A 139 -12.50 -0.85 11.47
N ARG A 140 -13.04 -1.51 10.44
CA ARG A 140 -12.82 -2.94 10.20
C ARG A 140 -11.34 -3.29 10.10
N GLU A 141 -10.55 -2.43 9.48
CA GLU A 141 -9.11 -2.61 9.39
C GLU A 141 -8.40 -2.45 10.73
N LEU A 142 -8.80 -1.46 11.55
CA LEU A 142 -8.29 -1.28 12.91
C LEU A 142 -8.57 -2.50 13.80
N MET A 143 -9.73 -3.15 13.63
CA MET A 143 -10.11 -4.35 14.40
C MET A 143 -9.22 -5.57 14.15
N LEU A 144 -8.41 -5.56 13.08
CA LEU A 144 -7.42 -6.61 12.87
C LEU A 144 -6.35 -6.63 13.97
N PHE A 145 -6.08 -5.47 14.59
CA PHE A 145 -5.08 -5.36 15.64
C PHE A 145 -5.45 -6.12 16.93
N PRO A 146 -6.59 -5.86 17.60
CA PRO A 146 -6.96 -6.62 18.79
C PRO A 146 -7.20 -8.11 18.49
N GLU A 147 -7.79 -8.43 17.33
CA GLU A 147 -8.08 -9.82 16.95
C GLU A 147 -6.80 -10.60 16.65
N TRP A 148 -5.99 -10.14 15.71
CA TRP A 148 -4.88 -10.93 15.18
C TRP A 148 -3.56 -10.63 15.88
N TYR A 149 -3.25 -9.36 16.11
CA TYR A 149 -1.97 -9.01 16.70
C TYR A 149 -1.96 -9.27 18.22
N ILE A 150 -2.89 -8.68 18.97
CA ILE A 150 -2.92 -8.82 20.44
C ILE A 150 -3.30 -10.25 20.84
N THR A 151 -4.45 -10.73 20.39
CA THR A 151 -5.00 -12.02 20.87
C THR A 151 -4.26 -13.21 20.27
N ARG A 152 -4.16 -13.29 18.93
CA ARG A 152 -3.59 -14.48 18.26
C ARG A 152 -2.06 -14.49 18.27
N HIS A 153 -1.43 -13.35 18.00
CA HIS A 153 0.04 -13.30 17.85
C HIS A 153 0.77 -13.09 19.17
N LYS A 154 0.29 -12.21 20.05
CA LYS A 154 0.91 -11.98 21.37
C LYS A 154 0.32 -12.85 22.48
N GLY A 155 -0.82 -13.51 22.25
CA GLY A 155 -1.44 -14.40 23.24
C GLY A 155 -2.04 -13.64 24.43
N VAL A 156 -2.30 -12.34 24.28
CA VAL A 156 -2.83 -11.48 25.35
C VAL A 156 -4.35 -11.35 25.19
N SER A 157 -5.08 -11.52 26.29
CA SER A 157 -6.51 -11.20 26.34
C SER A 157 -6.69 -9.84 27.00
N LEU A 158 -7.48 -8.96 26.37
CA LEU A 158 -7.78 -7.64 26.92
C LEU A 158 -8.93 -7.72 27.92
N ASP A 159 -8.82 -6.99 29.02
CA ASP A 159 -9.95 -6.78 29.93
C ASP A 159 -10.94 -5.72 29.37
N GLU A 160 -12.11 -5.59 30.00
CA GLU A 160 -13.15 -4.64 29.58
C GLU A 160 -12.66 -3.19 29.54
N ARG A 161 -11.77 -2.81 30.46
CA ARG A 161 -11.22 -1.46 30.53
C ARG A 161 -10.24 -1.18 29.40
N GLN A 162 -9.38 -2.14 29.08
CA GLN A 162 -8.44 -2.08 27.96
C GLN A 162 -9.19 -2.05 26.63
N HIS A 163 -10.24 -2.86 26.47
CA HIS A 163 -11.12 -2.81 25.31
C HIS A 163 -11.76 -1.42 25.15
N ALA A 164 -12.39 -0.88 26.19
CA ALA A 164 -13.03 0.44 26.14
C ALA A 164 -12.03 1.58 25.84
N ALA A 165 -10.81 1.49 26.39
CA ALA A 165 -9.74 2.46 26.12
C ALA A 165 -9.27 2.39 24.67
N LEU A 166 -9.07 1.19 24.12
CA LEU A 166 -8.67 0.99 22.73
C LEU A 166 -9.75 1.51 21.77
N GLU A 167 -11.02 1.25 22.07
CA GLU A 167 -12.17 1.75 21.31
C GLU A 167 -12.21 3.29 21.27
N THR A 168 -11.97 3.94 22.40
CA THR A 168 -11.87 5.41 22.47
C THR A 168 -10.73 5.93 21.59
N VAL A 169 -9.57 5.26 21.59
CA VAL A 169 -8.45 5.63 20.73
C VAL A 169 -8.79 5.42 19.25
N PHE A 170 -9.44 4.31 18.89
CA PHE A 170 -9.86 4.04 17.51
C PHE A 170 -10.85 5.09 17.02
N ASP A 171 -11.84 5.46 17.83
CA ASP A 171 -12.79 6.51 17.46
C ASP A 171 -12.09 7.87 17.25
N ARG A 172 -11.07 8.16 18.06
CA ARG A 172 -10.25 9.37 17.89
C ARG A 172 -9.40 9.32 16.63
N ILE A 173 -8.74 8.20 16.33
CA ILE A 173 -7.98 8.00 15.09
C ILE A 173 -8.90 8.21 13.88
N LEU A 174 -10.05 7.54 13.86
CA LEU A 174 -11.03 7.66 12.79
C LEU A 174 -11.53 9.10 12.63
N ALA A 175 -11.78 9.82 13.73
CA ALA A 175 -12.24 11.20 13.68
C ALA A 175 -11.20 12.16 13.07
N VAL A 176 -9.91 11.95 13.34
CA VAL A 176 -8.83 12.77 12.74
C VAL A 176 -8.68 12.44 11.26
N ASN A 177 -8.55 11.15 10.93
CA ASN A 177 -8.32 10.69 9.57
C ASN A 177 -9.47 11.05 8.62
N LEU A 178 -10.72 10.94 9.07
CA LEU A 178 -11.90 11.26 8.26
C LEU A 178 -12.17 12.77 8.16
N ALA A 179 -11.46 13.61 8.92
CA ALA A 179 -11.54 15.06 8.79
C ALA A 179 -10.59 15.61 7.71
N GLU A 180 -9.75 14.76 7.12
CA GLU A 180 -8.91 15.11 5.98
C GLU A 180 -9.75 15.32 4.71
N PRO A 181 -9.32 16.21 3.82
CA PRO A 181 -9.83 16.25 2.46
C PRO A 181 -9.63 14.91 1.75
N GLN A 182 -10.59 14.53 0.89
CA GLN A 182 -10.59 13.23 0.23
C GLN A 182 -10.08 13.31 -1.22
N VAL A 183 -9.29 12.32 -1.61
CA VAL A 183 -8.69 12.11 -2.93
C VAL A 183 -8.73 10.62 -3.29
N PHE A 184 -8.36 10.26 -4.52
CA PHE A 184 -8.07 8.88 -4.88
C PHE A 184 -6.85 8.41 -4.10
N VAL A 185 -7.02 7.26 -3.46
CA VAL A 185 -6.04 6.60 -2.60
C VAL A 185 -5.77 5.22 -3.18
N HIS A 186 -4.53 4.96 -3.57
CA HIS A 186 -4.05 3.66 -4.06
C HIS A 186 -4.06 2.60 -2.96
N ARG A 187 -3.84 3.00 -1.71
CA ARG A 187 -3.79 2.20 -0.47
C ARG A 187 -2.51 1.44 -0.21
N ASP A 188 -1.84 0.98 -1.25
CA ASP A 188 -0.57 0.24 -1.19
C ASP A 188 0.53 0.95 -2.00
N TYR A 189 0.54 2.28 -1.96
CA TYR A 189 1.55 3.14 -2.60
C TYR A 189 2.86 3.11 -1.80
N HIS A 190 3.62 2.03 -1.92
CA HIS A 190 4.87 1.79 -1.18
C HIS A 190 5.94 1.15 -2.06
N SER A 191 7.18 1.04 -1.56
CA SER A 191 8.36 0.70 -2.35
C SER A 191 8.31 -0.65 -3.10
N ARG A 192 7.46 -1.60 -2.68
CA ARG A 192 7.25 -2.87 -3.40
C ARG A 192 6.30 -2.79 -4.60
N ASN A 193 5.46 -1.76 -4.67
CA ASN A 193 4.41 -1.59 -5.69
C ASN A 193 4.71 -0.43 -6.66
N LEU A 194 5.89 0.17 -6.53
CA LEU A 194 6.46 1.12 -7.48
C LEU A 194 7.61 0.43 -8.23
N MET A 195 7.55 0.47 -9.55
CA MET A 195 8.52 -0.16 -10.45
C MET A 195 9.50 0.89 -10.95
N TYR A 196 10.79 0.63 -10.74
CA TYR A 196 11.86 1.47 -11.27
C TYR A 196 12.03 1.23 -12.76
N LEU A 197 11.92 2.30 -13.53
CA LEU A 197 12.10 2.31 -14.97
C LEU A 197 13.24 3.25 -15.32
N ALA A 198 14.41 2.69 -15.63
CA ALA A 198 15.61 3.47 -15.96
C ALA A 198 15.40 4.37 -17.20
N ASP A 199 14.63 3.87 -18.16
CA ASP A 199 14.28 4.55 -19.40
C ASP A 199 12.75 4.71 -19.45
N GLY A 200 12.24 5.94 -19.38
CA GLY A 200 10.81 6.25 -19.55
C GLY A 200 10.15 6.96 -18.37
N ALA A 201 8.82 6.87 -18.29
CA ALA A 201 8.02 7.48 -17.22
C ALA A 201 8.18 6.67 -15.93
N ASN A 202 8.93 7.19 -14.97
CA ASN A 202 9.18 6.58 -13.67
C ASN A 202 8.31 7.25 -12.58
N PRO A 203 7.78 6.52 -11.59
CA PRO A 203 7.69 5.05 -11.48
C PRO A 203 6.59 4.45 -12.35
N GLY A 204 6.74 3.16 -12.67
CA GLY A 204 5.59 2.32 -12.97
C GLY A 204 4.78 2.02 -11.70
N VAL A 205 3.45 1.99 -11.77
CA VAL A 205 2.57 1.80 -10.61
C VAL A 205 1.74 0.53 -10.78
N ILE A 206 1.76 -0.37 -9.79
CA ILE A 206 1.02 -1.65 -9.79
C ILE A 206 0.23 -1.84 -8.48
N ASP A 207 -0.67 -2.83 -8.47
CA ASP A 207 -1.44 -3.22 -7.28
C ASP A 207 -2.44 -2.14 -6.80
N PHE A 208 -3.03 -1.41 -7.75
CA PHE A 208 -3.95 -0.30 -7.52
C PHE A 208 -5.43 -0.69 -7.51
N GLN A 209 -5.79 -1.95 -7.82
CA GLN A 209 -7.20 -2.35 -8.05
C GLN A 209 -8.15 -2.13 -6.86
N ASP A 210 -7.59 -2.05 -5.66
CA ASP A 210 -8.31 -1.84 -4.41
C ASP A 210 -8.43 -0.35 -4.03
N ALA A 211 -8.11 0.56 -4.97
CA ALA A 211 -8.14 2.00 -4.76
C ALA A 211 -9.52 2.51 -4.32
N VAL A 212 -9.49 3.54 -3.48
CA VAL A 212 -10.67 4.14 -2.82
C VAL A 212 -10.62 5.66 -2.90
N TYR A 213 -11.71 6.32 -2.57
CA TYR A 213 -11.76 7.76 -2.35
C TYR A 213 -11.69 8.06 -0.84
N GLY A 214 -10.61 8.67 -0.38
CA GLY A 214 -10.28 8.71 1.04
C GLY A 214 -9.24 9.75 1.43
N PRO A 215 -8.76 9.71 2.68
CA PRO A 215 -7.89 10.74 3.26
C PRO A 215 -6.63 11.02 2.45
N LEU A 216 -6.35 12.31 2.20
CA LEU A 216 -5.27 12.77 1.32
C LEU A 216 -3.89 12.25 1.70
N THR A 217 -3.59 12.12 2.99
CA THR A 217 -2.25 11.73 3.44
C THR A 217 -2.01 10.21 3.45
N TYR A 218 -3.01 9.39 3.10
CA TYR A 218 -2.93 7.92 3.21
C TYR A 218 -1.77 7.30 2.45
N ASP A 219 -1.60 7.67 1.18
CA ASP A 219 -0.54 7.13 0.33
C ASP A 219 0.83 7.72 0.67
N LEU A 220 0.90 8.92 1.23
CA LEU A 220 2.16 9.46 1.78
C LEU A 220 2.60 8.67 3.00
N ALA A 221 1.67 8.38 3.92
CA ALA A 221 1.94 7.53 5.08
C ALA A 221 2.34 6.11 4.65
N SER A 222 1.75 5.58 3.56
CA SER A 222 2.17 4.33 2.93
C SER A 222 3.62 4.38 2.43
N LEU A 223 4.00 5.48 1.77
CA LEU A 223 5.28 5.62 1.10
C LEU A 223 6.44 5.90 2.07
N PHE A 224 6.24 6.80 3.03
CA PHE A 224 7.32 7.27 3.90
C PHE A 224 7.38 6.56 5.25
N LYS A 225 6.28 5.92 5.69
CA LYS A 225 6.28 5.02 6.86
C LYS A 225 6.16 3.56 6.42
N ASP A 226 6.89 3.23 5.36
CA ASP A 226 6.92 1.92 4.71
C ASP A 226 7.39 0.84 5.70
N ALA A 227 6.72 -0.31 5.68
CA ALA A 227 7.08 -1.45 6.51
C ALA A 227 8.41 -2.09 6.09
N TYR A 228 8.92 -1.83 4.88
CA TYR A 228 10.03 -2.58 4.27
C TYR A 228 11.35 -1.81 4.17
N ILE A 229 11.30 -0.49 4.27
CA ILE A 229 12.47 0.40 4.21
C ILE A 229 12.31 1.53 5.22
N HIS A 230 13.42 1.97 5.82
CA HIS A 230 13.45 3.06 6.79
C HIS A 230 14.31 4.21 6.28
N TRP A 231 13.85 5.42 6.56
CA TRP A 231 14.55 6.67 6.31
C TRP A 231 14.52 7.52 7.57
N GLU A 232 15.58 8.28 7.80
CA GLU A 232 15.64 9.21 8.93
C GLU A 232 14.53 10.27 8.84
N GLU A 233 14.03 10.69 10.00
CA GLU A 233 12.84 11.55 10.09
C GLU A 233 13.04 12.87 9.33
N ASP A 234 14.20 13.53 9.47
CA ASP A 234 14.52 14.78 8.77
C ASP A 234 14.44 14.64 7.24
N PHE A 235 14.87 13.51 6.69
CA PHE A 235 14.78 13.24 5.25
C PHE A 235 13.32 13.10 4.81
N THR A 236 12.52 12.34 5.56
CA THR A 236 11.09 12.18 5.23
C THR A 236 10.30 13.47 5.41
N LEU A 237 10.66 14.30 6.40
CA LEU A 237 10.03 15.60 6.65
C LEU A 237 10.32 16.60 5.52
N ASP A 238 11.55 16.64 4.99
CA ASP A 238 11.90 17.47 3.83
C ASP A 238 11.06 17.06 2.60
N LEU A 239 10.96 15.76 2.31
CA LEU A 239 10.14 15.27 1.19
C LEU A 239 8.64 15.56 1.39
N LEU A 240 8.14 15.42 2.62
CA LEU A 240 6.75 15.71 2.96
C LEU A 240 6.44 17.21 2.82
N ALA A 241 7.36 18.09 3.21
CA ALA A 241 7.26 19.53 3.02
C ALA A 241 7.23 19.91 1.53
N ARG A 242 8.12 19.31 0.72
CA ARG A 242 8.13 19.50 -0.74
C ARG A 242 6.83 19.05 -1.40
N TYR A 243 6.30 17.90 -1.00
CA TYR A 243 4.98 17.46 -1.46
C TYR A 243 3.91 18.48 -1.09
N TRP A 244 3.87 18.93 0.16
CA TRP A 244 2.86 19.87 0.64
C TRP A 244 2.89 21.19 -0.12
N GLU A 245 4.08 21.76 -0.36
CA GLU A 245 4.25 22.98 -1.15
C GLU A 245 3.81 22.79 -2.61
N ALA A 246 4.19 21.69 -3.24
CA ALA A 246 3.82 21.38 -4.62
C ALA A 246 2.31 21.14 -4.74
N ALA A 247 1.73 20.34 -3.84
CA ALA A 247 0.30 20.05 -3.79
C ALA A 247 -0.53 21.32 -3.61
N ARG A 248 -0.13 22.20 -2.67
CA ARG A 248 -0.76 23.51 -2.46
C ARG A 248 -0.68 24.37 -3.73
N THR A 249 0.49 24.44 -4.35
CA THR A 249 0.71 25.22 -5.59
C THR A 249 -0.14 24.71 -6.75
N LEU A 250 -0.36 23.40 -6.82
CA LEU A 250 -1.16 22.74 -7.85
C LEU A 250 -2.66 22.67 -7.56
N GLY A 251 -3.10 23.24 -6.43
CA GLY A 251 -4.50 23.38 -6.05
C GLY A 251 -5.12 22.15 -5.38
N LEU A 252 -4.31 21.21 -4.87
CA LEU A 252 -4.82 20.14 -4.01
C LEU A 252 -5.29 20.71 -2.67
N PRO A 253 -6.34 20.12 -2.07
CA PRO A 253 -6.90 20.61 -0.82
C PRO A 253 -6.05 20.16 0.37
N VAL A 254 -4.78 20.54 0.42
CA VAL A 254 -3.93 20.34 1.61
C VAL A 254 -4.27 21.40 2.67
N ARG A 255 -3.95 21.13 3.94
CA ARG A 255 -4.08 22.13 5.02
C ARG A 255 -3.21 23.35 4.71
N GLU A 256 -3.69 24.53 5.10
CA GLU A 256 -2.96 25.79 4.91
C GLU A 256 -1.66 25.85 5.72
N ASP A 257 -1.67 25.26 6.91
CA ASP A 257 -0.49 25.15 7.78
C ASP A 257 0.15 23.76 7.66
N PHE A 258 1.48 23.74 7.48
CA PHE A 258 2.23 22.49 7.40
C PHE A 258 2.12 21.65 8.67
N SER A 259 2.01 22.26 9.85
CA SER A 259 1.87 21.53 11.12
C SER A 259 0.58 20.71 11.18
N ASP A 260 -0.51 21.22 10.62
CA ASP A 260 -1.79 20.51 10.57
C ASP A 260 -1.75 19.40 9.52
N PHE A 261 -1.14 19.67 8.36
CA PHE A 261 -0.90 18.65 7.33
C PHE A 261 -0.02 17.50 7.86
N HIS A 262 1.07 17.82 8.56
CA HIS A 262 1.95 16.84 9.18
C HIS A 262 1.22 16.04 10.26
N ARG A 263 0.35 16.70 11.05
CA ARG A 263 -0.50 16.01 12.03
C ARG A 263 -1.44 15.02 11.33
N ASP A 264 -2.10 15.41 10.25
CA ASP A 264 -2.97 14.51 9.48
C ASP A 264 -2.18 13.28 8.98
N TYR A 265 -0.99 13.48 8.41
CA TYR A 265 -0.06 12.42 7.99
C TYR A 265 0.36 11.47 9.13
N GLU A 266 0.70 12.01 10.29
CA GLU A 266 1.11 11.19 11.45
C GLU A 266 -0.03 10.31 11.96
N TRP A 267 -1.23 10.87 12.08
CA TRP A 267 -2.44 10.16 12.53
C TRP A 267 -2.91 9.12 11.50
N MET A 268 -2.70 9.42 10.22
CA MET A 268 -2.90 8.43 9.16
C MET A 268 -1.92 7.27 9.27
N GLY A 269 -0.66 7.56 9.57
CA GLY A 269 0.36 6.57 9.89
C GLY A 269 -0.07 5.64 11.02
N VAL A 270 -0.64 6.17 12.11
CA VAL A 270 -1.14 5.38 13.24
C VAL A 270 -2.22 4.38 12.79
N GLN A 271 -3.22 4.82 12.02
CA GLN A 271 -4.24 3.89 11.50
C GLN A 271 -3.62 2.79 10.64
N ARG A 272 -2.72 3.17 9.72
CA ARG A 272 -2.04 2.23 8.83
C ARG A 272 -1.20 1.22 9.61
N HIS A 273 -0.41 1.65 10.58
CA HIS A 273 0.46 0.74 11.33
C HIS A 273 -0.31 -0.21 12.24
N VAL A 274 -1.39 0.26 12.89
CA VAL A 274 -2.31 -0.61 13.64
C VAL A 274 -2.90 -1.68 12.72
N LYS A 275 -3.39 -1.27 11.54
CA LYS A 275 -3.87 -2.20 10.50
C LYS A 275 -2.78 -3.20 10.08
N VAL A 276 -1.58 -2.72 9.75
CA VAL A 276 -0.48 -3.56 9.23
C VAL A 276 -0.03 -4.60 10.25
N LEU A 277 0.11 -4.24 11.53
CA LEU A 277 0.42 -5.21 12.59
C LEU A 277 -0.62 -6.34 12.66
N GLY A 278 -1.91 -5.99 12.56
CA GLY A 278 -3.00 -6.97 12.48
C GLY A 278 -2.95 -7.83 11.21
N ILE A 279 -2.71 -7.23 10.04
CA ILE A 279 -2.60 -7.94 8.76
C ILE A 279 -1.43 -8.92 8.76
N PHE A 280 -0.24 -8.49 9.19
CA PHE A 280 0.94 -9.36 9.21
C PHE A 280 0.75 -10.53 10.19
N ALA A 281 0.14 -10.28 11.35
CA ALA A 281 -0.22 -11.35 12.28
C ALA A 281 -1.21 -12.34 11.65
N ARG A 282 -2.22 -11.85 10.95
CA ARG A 282 -3.19 -12.70 10.23
C ARG A 282 -2.53 -13.52 9.12
N LEU A 283 -1.70 -12.91 8.29
CA LEU A 283 -0.99 -13.59 7.20
C LEU A 283 -0.10 -14.72 7.73
N CYS A 284 0.57 -14.50 8.86
CA CYS A 284 1.34 -15.55 9.53
C CYS A 284 0.45 -16.69 10.01
N HIS A 285 -0.56 -16.40 10.84
CA HIS A 285 -1.33 -17.44 11.55
C HIS A 285 -2.37 -18.16 10.69
N ARG A 286 -3.01 -17.43 9.75
CA ARG A 286 -4.06 -17.98 8.88
C ARG A 286 -3.49 -18.54 7.59
N ASP A 287 -2.53 -17.84 6.98
CA ASP A 287 -2.09 -18.10 5.61
C ASP A 287 -0.67 -18.73 5.55
N GLY A 288 -0.01 -18.93 6.70
CA GLY A 288 1.32 -19.54 6.78
C GLY A 288 2.45 -18.68 6.20
N LYS A 289 2.22 -17.36 6.05
CA LYS A 289 3.19 -16.41 5.50
C LYS A 289 3.94 -15.69 6.63
N ASP A 290 4.91 -16.37 7.23
CA ASP A 290 5.71 -15.89 8.37
C ASP A 290 6.73 -14.80 8.00
N GLY A 291 7.13 -14.68 6.74
CA GLY A 291 8.12 -13.69 6.29
C GLY A 291 7.79 -12.22 6.64
N TYR A 292 6.51 -11.88 6.83
CA TYR A 292 6.08 -10.53 7.22
C TYR A 292 6.38 -10.19 8.69
N LEU A 293 6.66 -11.19 9.54
CA LEU A 293 6.98 -10.95 10.95
C LEU A 293 8.28 -10.16 11.12
N ALA A 294 9.23 -10.32 10.19
CA ALA A 294 10.51 -9.61 10.22
C ALA A 294 10.36 -8.08 10.06
N ASP A 295 9.26 -7.63 9.44
CA ASP A 295 8.97 -6.21 9.20
C ASP A 295 8.18 -5.57 10.37
N MET A 296 7.57 -6.37 11.26
CA MET A 296 6.77 -5.86 12.38
C MET A 296 7.51 -4.93 13.34
N PRO A 297 8.79 -5.16 13.72
CA PRO A 297 9.50 -4.26 14.63
C PRO A 297 9.60 -2.83 14.08
N ARG A 298 9.80 -2.66 12.76
CA ARG A 298 9.83 -1.34 12.11
C ARG A 298 8.46 -0.66 12.17
N VAL A 299 7.39 -1.39 11.88
CA VAL A 299 6.01 -0.90 11.97
C VAL A 299 5.67 -0.47 13.41
N MET A 300 6.10 -1.27 14.39
CA MET A 300 5.91 -0.98 15.81
C MET A 300 6.68 0.28 16.25
N ASP A 301 7.92 0.48 15.81
CA ASP A 301 8.69 1.69 16.11
C ASP A 301 7.96 2.95 15.64
N TYR A 302 7.51 2.98 14.38
CA TYR A 302 6.74 4.13 13.88
C TYR A 302 5.47 4.40 14.70
N LEU A 303 4.71 3.35 15.02
CA LEU A 303 3.50 3.47 15.83
C LEU A 303 3.81 4.04 17.22
N ARG A 304 4.86 3.54 17.88
CA ARG A 304 5.30 3.99 19.20
C ARG A 304 5.76 5.44 19.18
N ARG A 305 6.53 5.87 18.17
CA ARG A 305 6.95 7.28 18.01
C ARG A 305 5.76 8.22 17.93
N ALA A 306 4.76 7.90 17.10
CA ALA A 306 3.53 8.69 17.01
C ALA A 306 2.76 8.68 18.34
N CYS A 307 2.66 7.54 19.01
CA CYS A 307 1.97 7.45 20.30
C CYS A 307 2.67 8.25 21.42
N LYS A 308 4.01 8.32 21.41
CA LYS A 308 4.82 9.15 22.32
C LYS A 308 4.62 10.65 22.04
N ARG A 309 4.35 11.03 20.80
CA ARG A 309 4.16 12.42 20.34
C ARG A 309 2.79 13.00 20.66
N TYR A 310 1.72 12.21 20.51
CA TYR A 310 0.34 12.69 20.68
C TYR A 310 -0.32 12.17 21.96
N ARG A 311 -0.70 13.08 22.87
CA ARG A 311 -1.31 12.74 24.16
C ARG A 311 -2.55 11.86 24.03
N ASP A 312 -3.39 12.10 23.03
CA ASP A 312 -4.60 11.32 22.77
C ASP A 312 -4.32 9.82 22.51
N LEU A 313 -3.10 9.47 22.10
CA LEU A 313 -2.64 8.10 21.85
C LEU A 313 -1.97 7.43 23.06
N THR A 314 -1.88 8.13 24.20
CA THR A 314 -1.29 7.57 25.44
C THR A 314 -1.93 6.24 25.88
N PRO A 315 -3.27 6.04 25.79
CA PRO A 315 -3.86 4.74 26.13
C PRO A 315 -3.36 3.60 25.23
N LEU A 316 -3.14 3.87 23.94
CA LEU A 316 -2.55 2.89 23.02
C LEU A 316 -1.09 2.62 23.37
N LEU A 317 -0.29 3.66 23.66
CA LEU A 317 1.10 3.47 24.10
C LEU A 317 1.20 2.54 25.32
N ARG A 318 0.38 2.78 26.35
CA ARG A 318 0.34 1.95 27.56
C ARG A 318 -0.05 0.50 27.25
N LEU A 319 -0.97 0.30 26.30
CA LEU A 319 -1.34 -1.03 25.86
C LEU A 319 -0.18 -1.73 25.14
N LEU A 320 0.52 -1.01 24.26
CA LEU A 320 1.70 -1.52 23.56
C LEU A 320 2.80 -1.91 24.56
N ASP A 321 3.07 -1.11 25.60
CA ASP A 321 4.06 -1.42 26.64
C ASP A 321 3.73 -2.71 27.41
N GLN A 322 2.46 -3.07 27.52
CA GLN A 322 2.02 -4.31 28.18
C GLN A 322 2.06 -5.51 27.23
N VAL A 323 1.69 -5.31 25.96
CA VAL A 323 1.51 -6.38 24.97
C VAL A 323 2.82 -6.73 24.25
N ASP A 324 3.70 -5.75 24.03
CA ASP A 324 4.97 -5.90 23.35
C ASP A 324 6.04 -5.01 23.98
N PRO A 325 6.50 -5.33 25.21
CA PRO A 325 7.43 -4.48 25.95
C PRO A 325 8.75 -4.27 25.17
N GLU A 326 9.21 -3.01 25.12
CA GLU A 326 10.55 -2.71 24.58
C GLU A 326 11.60 -3.42 25.46
N PRO A 327 12.64 -4.05 24.87
CA PRO A 327 13.72 -4.64 25.65
C PRO A 327 14.37 -3.56 26.52
N VAL A 328 14.42 -3.77 27.83
CA VAL A 328 15.20 -2.91 28.71
C VAL A 328 16.67 -3.22 28.45
N GLU A 329 17.36 -2.37 27.67
CA GLU A 329 18.82 -2.40 27.63
C GLU A 329 19.34 -1.98 29.02
N VAL A 330 19.62 -2.97 29.86
CA VAL A 330 20.37 -2.75 31.10
C VAL A 330 21.82 -2.48 30.69
N GLY A 331 22.12 -1.24 30.34
CA GLY A 331 23.48 -0.76 30.17
C GLY A 331 24.19 -0.87 31.51
N TYR A 332 24.97 -1.92 31.71
CA TYR A 332 25.97 -1.95 32.78
C TYR A 332 27.03 -0.90 32.43
N THR A 333 26.91 0.30 32.98
CA THR A 333 28.06 1.17 33.18
C THR A 333 29.02 0.47 34.15
N PHE A 334 30.11 -0.08 33.63
CA PHE A 334 31.28 -0.48 34.41
C PHE A 334 32.25 0.68 34.53
#